data_AF-A0A0U5ANM2-F1
#
_entry.id   AF-A0A0U5ANM2-F1
#
_cell.length_a   1.000
_cell.length_b   1.000
_cell.length_c   1.000
_cell.angle_alpha   90.00
_cell.angle_beta   90.00
_cell.angle_gamma   90.00
#
_symmetry.space_group_name_H-M   'P 1'
#
loop_
_entity.id
_entity.type
_entity.pdbx_description
1 polymer ?
#
loop_
_entity_poly.entity_id
_entity_poly.type
_entity_poly.pdbx_seq_one_letter_code
_entity_poly.pdbx_strand_id
1 'polypeptide(L)'
;MKKNLPIGISSFVEIRSEPYYYVDKTPFVAKLVSEGKYYFLSRPRRFGKSLFMDTLKQAFLGRKELFQGLYLEKNWDWSVKYPVIHIDFGGGVI
;
A
#
# COMPACT_ATOMS: atom_id res chain seq x y z
N MET A 1 -16.47 18.55 0.12
CA MET A 1 -16.55 17.81 1.40
C MET A 1 -15.16 17.68 1.98
N LYS A 2 -14.96 17.98 3.27
CA LYS A 2 -13.65 17.87 3.92
C LYS A 2 -13.34 16.38 4.17
N LYS A 3 -12.17 15.91 3.75
CA LYS A 3 -11.72 14.54 4.07
C LYS A 3 -11.07 14.52 5.45
N ASN A 4 -11.06 13.36 6.10
CA ASN A 4 -10.39 13.16 7.38
C ASN A 4 -8.94 12.75 7.19
N LEU A 5 -8.09 13.05 8.18
CA LEU A 5 -6.74 12.48 8.22
C LEU A 5 -6.82 11.03 8.72
N PRO A 6 -6.12 10.06 8.09
CA PRO A 6 -6.20 8.65 8.44
C PRO A 6 -5.33 8.31 9.66
N ILE A 7 -5.60 8.95 10.80
CA ILE A 7 -4.81 8.77 12.03
C ILE A 7 -5.05 7.37 12.59
N GLY A 8 -3.99 6.55 12.67
CA GLY A 8 -4.07 5.18 13.19
C GLY A 8 -4.55 4.15 12.18
N ILE A 9 -5.00 4.57 10.99
CA ILE A 9 -5.46 3.68 9.93
C ILE A 9 -4.27 3.27 9.07
N SER A 10 -4.04 1.96 8.96
CA SER A 10 -3.00 1.40 8.08
C SER A 10 -3.57 0.55 6.94
N SER A 11 -4.89 0.48 6.80
CA SER A 11 -5.57 -0.18 5.70
C SER A 11 -5.63 0.75 4.50
N PHE A 12 -5.00 0.37 3.40
CA PHE A 12 -5.09 1.09 2.14
C PHE A 12 -6.52 1.03 1.59
N VAL A 13 -7.19 -0.12 1.71
CA VAL A 13 -8.59 -0.28 1.29
C VAL A 13 -9.48 0.74 2.00
N GLU A 14 -9.39 0.83 3.33
CA GLU A 14 -10.21 1.75 4.12
C GLU A 14 -9.96 3.21 3.73
N ILE A 15 -8.69 3.60 3.59
CA ILE A 15 -8.33 4.98 3.19
C ILE A 15 -8.85 5.34 1.79
N ARG A 16 -8.96 4.35 0.89
CA ARG A 16 -9.41 4.56 -0.50
C ARG A 16 -10.92 4.47 -0.66
N SER A 17 -11.60 3.70 0.18
CA SER A 17 -13.06 3.54 0.16
C SER A 17 -13.80 4.61 0.97
N GLU A 18 -13.18 5.14 2.02
CA GLU A 18 -13.78 6.13 2.93
C GLU A 18 -13.24 7.55 2.67
N PRO A 19 -13.86 8.62 3.23
CA PRO A 19 -13.46 10.00 2.97
C PRO A 19 -12.16 10.39 3.70
N TYR A 20 -11.06 9.67 3.48
CA TYR A 20 -9.74 9.95 4.03
C TYR A 20 -8.78 10.56 3.00
N TYR A 21 -7.83 11.35 3.48
CA TYR A 21 -6.69 11.79 2.68
C TYR A 21 -5.66 10.67 2.53
N TYR A 22 -5.20 10.45 1.30
CA TYR A 22 -4.06 9.60 0.97
C TYR A 22 -3.02 10.43 0.23
N VAL A 23 -1.77 10.36 0.66
CA VAL A 23 -0.64 10.92 -0.10
C VAL A 23 -0.11 9.81 -1.00
N ASP A 24 -0.08 10.07 -2.30
CA ASP A 24 0.32 9.07 -3.27
C ASP A 24 1.78 8.65 -3.09
N LYS A 25 1.99 7.41 -2.66
CA LYS A 25 3.29 6.73 -2.55
C LYS A 25 3.44 5.60 -3.55
N THR A 26 2.48 5.44 -4.45
CA THR A 26 2.44 4.35 -5.42
C THR A 26 3.55 4.39 -6.48
N PRO A 27 4.23 5.52 -6.80
CA PRO A 27 5.45 5.49 -7.62
C PRO A 27 6.57 4.62 -7.02
N PHE A 28 6.66 4.56 -5.69
CA PHE A 28 7.65 3.72 -5.05
C PHE A 28 7.38 2.24 -5.31
N VAL A 29 6.13 1.80 -5.38
CA VAL A 29 5.79 0.40 -5.69
C VAL A 29 6.35 0.01 -7.05
N ALA A 30 6.10 0.80 -8.09
CA ALA A 30 6.62 0.53 -9.44
C ALA A 30 8.15 0.43 -9.43
N LYS A 31 8.82 1.39 -8.77
CA LYS A 31 10.28 1.43 -8.62
C LYS A 31 10.83 0.20 -7.90
N LEU A 32 10.19 -0.22 -6.81
CA LEU A 32 10.64 -1.37 -6.02
C LEU A 32 10.62 -2.66 -6.86
N VAL A 33 9.62 -2.82 -7.71
CA VAL A 33 9.44 -4.02 -8.53
C VAL A 33 10.43 -4.07 -9.69
N SER A 34 10.83 -2.92 -10.23
CA SER A 34 11.78 -2.87 -11.35
C SER A 34 13.25 -2.97 -10.93
N GLU A 35 13.62 -2.47 -9.74
CA GLU A 35 15.04 -2.23 -9.41
C GLU A 35 15.64 -3.19 -8.38
N GLY A 36 14.85 -3.78 -7.47
CA GLY A 36 15.41 -4.39 -6.27
C GLY A 36 15.20 -5.88 -6.12
N LYS A 37 16.15 -6.49 -5.41
CA LYS A 37 16.06 -7.86 -4.93
C LYS A 37 15.59 -7.92 -3.47
N TYR A 38 16.08 -7.00 -2.64
CA TYR A 38 15.78 -6.94 -1.20
C TYR A 38 15.60 -5.50 -0.75
N TYR A 39 14.57 -5.24 0.05
CA TYR A 39 14.27 -3.93 0.60
C TYR A 39 14.11 -3.99 2.11
N PHE A 40 14.85 -3.11 2.79
CA PHE A 40 14.70 -2.89 4.22
C PHE A 40 13.94 -1.58 4.47
N LEU A 41 12.73 -1.69 5.00
CA LEU A 41 11.97 -0.54 5.48
C LEU A 41 12.43 -0.23 6.92
N SER A 42 13.23 0.83 7.08
CA SER A 42 13.84 1.22 8.37
C SER A 42 12.81 1.42 9.51
N ARG A 43 13.24 1.49 10.78
CA ARG A 43 12.36 1.48 11.97
C ARG A 43 11.83 2.84 12.53
N PRO A 44 11.65 3.97 11.79
CA PRO A 44 10.96 5.12 12.41
C PRO A 44 9.49 4.82 12.75
N ARG A 45 9.08 5.09 13.99
CA ARG A 45 7.71 4.87 14.45
C ARG A 45 6.74 5.78 13.68
N ARG A 46 5.54 5.27 13.33
CA ARG A 46 4.48 6.01 12.61
C ARG A 46 4.86 6.58 11.24
N PHE A 47 5.88 6.02 10.58
CA PHE A 47 6.31 6.49 9.25
C PHE A 47 5.46 5.95 8.08
N GLY A 48 4.34 5.29 8.36
CA GLY A 48 3.43 4.75 7.33
C GLY A 48 3.93 3.49 6.63
N LYS A 49 4.82 2.71 7.24
CA LYS A 49 5.30 1.43 6.69
C LYS A 49 4.19 0.41 6.52
N SER A 50 3.37 0.21 7.55
CA SER A 50 2.25 -0.75 7.50
C SER A 50 1.27 -0.40 6.38
N LEU A 51 0.93 0.89 6.24
CA LEU A 51 0.12 1.38 5.12
C LEU A 51 0.77 1.11 3.76
N PHE A 52 2.07 1.32 3.64
CA PHE A 52 2.79 1.05 2.39
C PHE A 52 2.83 -0.45 2.05
N MET A 53 3.02 -1.32 3.05
CA MET A 53 2.94 -2.77 2.88
C MET A 53 1.56 -3.24 2.43
N ASP A 54 0.48 -2.68 3.00
CA ASP A 54 -0.87 -2.99 2.53
C ASP A 54 -1.12 -2.42 1.11
N THR A 55 -0.59 -1.23 0.79
CA THR A 55 -0.63 -0.68 -0.59
C THR A 55 0.04 -1.63 -1.58
N LEU A 56 1.23 -2.15 -1.26
CA LEU A 56 1.94 -3.15 -2.05
C LEU A 56 1.08 -4.40 -2.23
N LYS A 57 0.55 -4.96 -1.14
CA LYS A 57 -0.35 -6.12 -1.19
C LYS A 57 -1.51 -5.91 -2.15
N GLN A 58 -2.20 -4.77 -2.09
CA GLN A 58 -3.34 -4.50 -2.97
C GLN A 58 -2.93 -4.36 -4.45
N ALA A 59 -1.74 -3.82 -4.75
CA ALA A 59 -1.22 -3.73 -6.11
C ALA A 59 -0.95 -5.13 -6.70
N PHE A 60 -0.28 -6.01 -5.94
CA PHE A 60 0.00 -7.39 -6.36
C PHE A 60 -1.26 -8.27 -6.46
N LEU A 61 -2.28 -8.02 -5.63
CA LEU A 61 -3.61 -8.64 -5.76
C LEU A 61 -4.38 -8.14 -6.99
N GLY A 62 -3.92 -7.09 -7.66
CA GLY A 62 -4.55 -6.53 -8.86
C GLY A 62 -5.85 -5.77 -8.58
N ARG A 63 -5.99 -5.13 -7.41
CA ARG A 63 -7.18 -4.34 -7.03
C ARG A 63 -7.15 -2.93 -7.65
N LYS A 64 -7.20 -2.85 -8.98
CA LYS A 64 -7.04 -1.62 -9.77
C LYS A 64 -7.92 -0.46 -9.28
N GLU A 65 -9.15 -0.75 -8.88
CA GLU A 65 -10.13 0.22 -8.39
C GLU A 65 -9.62 1.08 -7.23
N LEU A 66 -8.76 0.52 -6.36
CA LEU A 66 -8.19 1.26 -5.23
C LEU A 66 -7.13 2.29 -5.68
N PHE A 67 -6.60 2.14 -6.90
CA PHE A 67 -5.51 2.98 -7.42
C PHE A 67 -5.98 4.10 -8.32
N GLN A 68 -7.29 4.27 -8.51
CA GLN A 68 -7.83 5.31 -9.38
C GLN A 68 -7.36 6.72 -8.96
N GLY A 69 -6.79 7.47 -9.90
CA GLY A 69 -6.18 8.78 -9.67
C GLY A 69 -4.79 8.76 -9.01
N LEU A 70 -4.20 7.59 -8.79
CA LEU A 70 -2.82 7.42 -8.28
C LEU A 70 -1.87 7.04 -9.42
N TYR A 71 -0.57 7.19 -9.20
CA TYR A 71 0.45 6.91 -10.21
C TYR A 71 0.37 5.47 -10.77
N LEU A 72 0.17 4.45 -9.92
CA LEU A 72 0.10 3.05 -10.39
C LEU A 72 -1.08 2.77 -11.32
N GLU A 73 -2.15 3.58 -11.32
CA GLU A 73 -3.31 3.35 -12.20
C GLU A 73 -2.89 3.13 -13.66
N LYS A 74 -1.89 3.90 -14.11
CA LYS A 74 -1.37 3.89 -15.49
C LYS A 74 0.00 3.22 -15.62
N ASN A 75 0.67 2.93 -14.52
CA ASN A 75 2.07 2.47 -14.48
C ASN A 75 2.20 1.09 -13.82
N TRP A 76 1.17 0.26 -13.97
CA TRP A 76 1.11 -1.11 -13.47
C TRP A 76 0.35 -2.01 -14.44
N ASP A 77 0.81 -3.25 -14.60
CA ASP A 77 0.10 -4.25 -15.40
C ASP A 77 -1.00 -4.92 -14.55
N TRP A 78 -2.22 -4.40 -14.68
CA TRP A 78 -3.39 -4.91 -13.96
C TRP A 78 -3.96 -6.22 -14.51
N SER A 79 -3.47 -6.71 -15.65
CA SER A 79 -3.87 -8.02 -16.18
C SER A 79 -3.24 -9.17 -15.38
N VAL A 80 -2.10 -8.90 -14.75
CA VAL A 80 -1.36 -9.87 -13.94
C VAL A 80 -1.76 -9.75 -12.47
N LYS A 81 -2.04 -10.90 -11.85
CA LYS A 81 -2.40 -11.00 -10.43
C LYS A 81 -1.52 -12.06 -9.78
N TYR A 82 -1.10 -11.78 -8.54
CA TYR A 82 -0.24 -12.67 -7.78
C TYR A 82 -0.95 -13.11 -6.50
N PRO A 83 -0.80 -14.39 -6.09
CA PRO A 83 -1.13 -14.76 -4.71
C PRO A 83 -0.17 -14.04 -3.77
N VAL A 84 -0.70 -13.30 -2.80
CA VAL A 84 0.10 -12.55 -1.83
C VAL A 84 0.09 -13.25 -0.48
N ILE A 85 1.26 -13.67 -0.02
CA ILE A 85 1.46 -14.17 1.33
C ILE A 85 1.94 -13.00 2.20
N HIS A 86 1.16 -12.67 3.23
CA HIS A 86 1.52 -11.63 4.20
C HIS A 86 1.79 -12.29 5.56
N ILE A 87 3.04 -12.21 6.01
CA ILE A 87 3.49 -12.78 7.29
C ILE A 87 3.76 -11.62 8.25
N ASP A 88 3.09 -11.64 9.40
CA ASP A 88 3.27 -10.65 10.46
C ASP A 88 3.59 -11.37 11.78
N PHE A 89 4.65 -10.92 12.45
CA PHE A 89 5.10 -11.43 13.74
C PHE A 89 4.89 -10.41 14.87
N GLY A 90 4.24 -9.28 14.58
CA GLY A 90 3.96 -8.20 15.53
C GLY A 90 2.78 -8.51 16.45
N GLY A 91 1.89 -9.44 16.06
CA GLY A 91 0.88 -10.01 16.93
C GLY A 91 1.50 -11.09 17.81
N GLY A 92 2.15 -10.71 18.91
CA GLY A 92 2.55 -11.68 19.92
C GLY A 92 1.31 -12.47 20.36
N VAL A 93 1.36 -13.79 20.21
CA VAL A 93 0.42 -14.68 20.90
C VAL A 93 0.76 -14.57 22.38
N ILE A 94 -0.08 -13.85 23.13
CA ILE A 94 -0.22 -13.95 24.58
C ILE A 94 -1.71 -14.11 24.85
#